data_AF-A0A8K0G694-F1
#
_entry.id   AF-A0A8K0G694-F1
#
_cell.length_a   1.000
_cell.length_b   1.000
_cell.length_c   1.000
_cell.angle_alpha   90.00
_cell.angle_beta   90.00
_cell.angle_gamma   90.00
#
_symmetry.space_group_name_H-M   'P 1'
#
loop_
_entity.id
_entity.type
_entity.pdbx_description
1 polymer ?
#
loop_
_entity_poly.entity_id
_entity_poly.type
_entity_poly.pdbx_seq_one_letter_code
_entity_poly.pdbx_strand_id
1 'polypeptide(L)'
;MFQEKKKRCVTAVFESVAHPQGIMEWVGLSANGPTKPIVIEPKANICSSYYVNKVLKPFLRDAKKLYPSNDYIFHQDSAPAHRAKATLLFLREQNVSFIEPEQWLPSSPDCTLCDYFLWGNLKSQVNKRNIRTLRGLQKAVRGELKKYPNH
;
A
#
# COMPACT_ATOMS: atom_id res chain seq x y z
N MET A 1 -34.40 43.72 4.56
CA MET A 1 -34.29 43.02 5.85
C MET A 1 -33.88 41.58 5.55
N PHE A 2 -32.58 41.29 5.71
CA PHE A 2 -32.01 39.96 5.50
C PHE A 2 -32.42 39.06 6.66
N GLN A 3 -32.92 37.86 6.37
CA GLN A 3 -33.04 36.78 7.35
C GLN A 3 -32.12 35.66 6.90
N GLU A 4 -30.93 35.61 7.50
CA GLU A 4 -29.98 34.52 7.36
C GLU A 4 -30.57 33.22 7.90
N LYS A 5 -30.76 32.24 7.02
CA LYS A 5 -31.00 30.86 7.44
C LYS A 5 -29.71 30.35 8.10
N LYS A 6 -29.71 30.24 9.43
CA LYS A 6 -28.67 29.56 10.21
C LYS A 6 -28.34 28.20 9.58
N LYS A 7 -27.18 28.09 8.94
CA LYS A 7 -26.60 26.81 8.54
C LYS A 7 -26.29 26.05 9.83
N ARG A 8 -27.06 25.01 10.13
CA ARG A 8 -26.71 24.06 11.19
C ARG A 8 -25.42 23.37 10.76
N CYS A 9 -24.32 23.69 11.44
CA CYS A 9 -23.10 22.90 11.41
C CYS A 9 -23.45 21.56 12.04
N VAL A 10 -23.66 20.53 11.20
CA VAL A 10 -23.75 19.16 11.68
C VAL A 10 -22.31 18.70 11.89
N THR A 11 -21.80 18.89 13.10
CA THR A 11 -20.55 18.26 13.52
C THR A 11 -20.81 16.76 13.55
N ALA A 12 -20.39 16.04 12.50
CA ALA A 12 -20.32 14.59 12.54
C ALA A 12 -19.25 14.22 13.57
N VAL A 13 -19.69 13.87 14.77
CA VAL A 13 -18.84 13.26 15.79
C VAL A 13 -18.48 11.87 15.26
N PHE A 14 -17.29 11.73 14.69
CA PHE A 14 -16.71 10.43 14.43
C PHE A 14 -16.22 9.88 15.76
N GLU A 15 -17.03 9.06 16.43
CA GLU A 15 -16.54 8.26 17.56
C GLU A 15 -15.45 7.31 17.02
N SER A 16 -14.20 7.57 17.39
CA SER A 16 -13.10 6.65 17.13
C SER A 16 -13.29 5.43 18.02
N VAL A 17 -13.61 4.28 17.43
CA VAL A 17 -13.63 3.00 18.16
C VAL A 17 -12.22 2.76 18.72
N ALA A 18 -12.10 2.45 20.01
CA ALA A 18 -10.83 2.00 20.57
C ALA A 18 -10.44 0.67 19.89
N HIS A 19 -9.33 0.68 19.15
CA HIS A 19 -8.81 -0.44 18.34
C HIS A 19 -9.74 -0.89 17.20
N PRO A 20 -9.92 -0.07 16.13
CA PRO A 20 -10.65 -0.52 14.96
C PRO A 20 -9.95 -1.73 14.35
N GLN A 21 -10.71 -2.78 14.02
CA GLN A 21 -10.15 -3.92 13.31
C GLN A 21 -9.67 -3.47 11.92
N GLY A 22 -8.36 -3.60 11.69
CA GLY A 22 -7.71 -3.22 10.44
C GLY A 22 -7.10 -4.42 9.74
N ILE A 23 -6.92 -4.28 8.44
CA ILE A 23 -6.14 -5.22 7.62
C ILE A 23 -4.95 -4.44 7.13
N MET A 24 -3.77 -5.00 7.32
CA MET A 24 -2.56 -4.47 6.71
C MET A 24 -2.33 -5.23 5.42
N GLU A 25 -2.22 -4.49 4.32
CA GLU A 25 -1.95 -5.04 2.99
C GLU A 25 -0.74 -4.34 2.39
N TRP A 26 0.03 -5.09 1.61
CA TRP A 26 1.12 -4.57 0.81
C TRP A 26 0.77 -4.74 -0.68
N VAL A 27 1.00 -3.69 -1.46
CA VAL A 27 0.70 -3.65 -2.90
C VAL A 27 1.82 -2.90 -3.60
N GLY A 28 2.33 -3.47 -4.69
CA GLY A 28 3.15 -2.74 -5.67
C GLY A 28 2.24 -2.12 -6.73
N LEU A 29 2.53 -0.89 -7.15
CA LEU A 29 1.83 -0.21 -8.24
C LEU A 29 2.83 0.23 -9.30
N SER A 30 2.46 0.06 -10.56
CA SER A 30 3.29 0.39 -11.71
C SER A 30 2.45 0.89 -12.88
N ALA A 31 3.09 1.32 -13.97
CA ALA A 31 2.40 1.71 -15.20
C ALA A 31 1.63 0.54 -15.83
N ASN A 32 2.10 -0.70 -15.66
CA ASN A 32 1.44 -1.91 -16.17
C ASN A 32 0.33 -2.42 -15.23
N GLY A 33 0.03 -1.69 -14.16
CA GLY A 33 -0.99 -2.00 -13.18
C GLY A 33 -0.43 -2.42 -11.81
N PRO A 34 -1.33 -2.74 -10.85
CA PRO A 34 -0.95 -3.16 -9.51
C PRO A 34 -0.59 -4.65 -9.44
N THR A 35 0.30 -5.01 -8.53
CA THR A 35 0.53 -6.40 -8.15
C THR A 35 -0.65 -6.94 -7.33
N LYS A 36 -0.70 -8.26 -7.13
CA LYS A 36 -1.69 -8.83 -6.21
C LYS A 36 -1.43 -8.30 -4.79
N PRO A 37 -2.47 -7.92 -4.04
CA PRO A 37 -2.33 -7.55 -2.65
C PRO A 37 -1.83 -8.70 -1.80
N ILE A 38 -0.80 -8.43 -1.01
CA ILE A 38 -0.22 -9.34 -0.03
C ILE A 38 -0.79 -8.93 1.32
N VAL A 39 -1.58 -9.80 1.93
CA VAL A 39 -2.15 -9.56 3.26
C VAL A 39 -1.07 -9.84 4.30
N ILE A 40 -0.78 -8.85 5.14
CA ILE A 40 0.12 -9.00 6.27
C ILE A 40 -0.67 -9.58 7.45
N GLU A 41 -0.11 -10.59 8.09
CA GLU A 41 -0.74 -11.30 9.19
C GLU A 41 -1.02 -10.32 10.36
N PRO A 42 -2.20 -10.38 11.00
CA PRO A 42 -2.50 -9.50 12.13
C PRO A 42 -1.46 -9.64 13.24
N LYS A 43 -0.98 -8.50 13.76
CA LYS A 43 0.07 -8.42 14.80
C LYS A 43 1.43 -9.00 14.38
N ALA A 44 1.67 -9.24 13.09
CA ALA A 44 2.97 -9.66 12.61
C ALA A 44 4.05 -8.63 12.96
N ASN A 45 5.20 -9.11 13.44
CA ASN A 45 6.40 -8.29 13.52
C ASN A 45 7.06 -8.28 12.14
N ILE A 46 6.92 -7.17 11.41
CA ILE A 46 7.50 -7.00 10.07
C ILE A 46 8.99 -6.68 10.23
N CYS A 47 9.77 -7.71 10.57
CA CYS A 47 11.22 -7.66 10.50
C CYS A 47 11.69 -7.98 9.07
N SER A 48 13.00 -7.88 8.83
CA SER A 48 13.58 -8.14 7.50
C SER A 48 13.28 -9.54 6.98
N SER A 49 13.32 -10.57 7.84
CA SER A 49 13.04 -11.95 7.43
C SER A 49 11.58 -12.15 7.05
N TYR A 50 10.65 -11.52 7.77
CA TYR A 50 9.23 -11.52 7.41
C TYR A 50 9.03 -10.82 6.07
N TYR A 51 9.59 -9.61 5.91
CA TYR A 51 9.47 -8.83 4.69
C TYR A 51 10.01 -9.58 3.47
N VAL A 52 11.21 -10.16 3.55
CA VAL A 52 11.79 -10.95 2.45
C VAL A 52 10.90 -12.15 2.10
N ASN A 53 10.50 -12.95 3.09
CA ASN A 53 9.84 -14.23 2.83
C ASN A 53 8.36 -14.11 2.48
N LYS A 54 7.66 -13.19 3.15
CA LYS A 54 6.20 -13.06 3.05
C LYS A 54 5.78 -11.93 2.13
N VAL A 55 6.65 -10.97 1.84
CA VAL A 55 6.34 -9.82 0.98
C VAL A 55 7.16 -9.83 -0.32
N LEU A 56 8.49 -9.74 -0.26
CA LEU A 56 9.31 -9.59 -1.47
C LEU A 56 9.26 -10.81 -2.38
N LYS A 57 9.39 -12.04 -1.85
CA LYS A 57 9.31 -13.26 -2.68
C LYS A 57 8.01 -13.36 -3.50
N PRO A 58 6.81 -13.22 -2.91
CA PRO A 58 5.58 -13.22 -3.70
C PRO A 58 5.47 -11.99 -4.62
N PHE A 59 5.90 -10.81 -4.18
CA PHE A 59 5.93 -9.62 -5.01
C PHE A 59 6.75 -9.82 -6.29
N LEU A 60 7.99 -10.29 -6.19
CA LEU A 60 8.89 -10.46 -7.35
C LEU A 60 8.33 -11.47 -8.37
N ARG A 61 7.56 -12.48 -7.92
CA ARG A 61 6.86 -13.40 -8.83
C ARG A 61 5.78 -12.70 -9.66
N ASP A 62 5.11 -11.70 -9.10
CA ASP A 62 4.09 -10.93 -9.80
C ASP A 62 4.71 -9.77 -10.60
N ALA A 63 5.78 -9.14 -10.10
CA ALA A 63 6.56 -8.14 -10.83
C ALA A 63 7.09 -8.71 -12.14
N LYS A 64 7.61 -9.95 -12.15
CA LYS A 64 8.06 -10.64 -13.37
C LYS A 64 6.96 -10.86 -14.40
N LYS A 65 5.68 -10.90 -14.00
CA LYS A 65 4.55 -11.00 -14.94
C LYS A 65 4.23 -9.66 -15.58
N LEU A 66 4.37 -8.57 -14.80
CA LEU A 66 4.16 -7.20 -15.28
C LEU A 66 5.34 -6.70 -16.13
N TYR A 67 6.55 -7.15 -15.80
CA TYR A 67 7.81 -6.76 -16.47
C TYR A 67 8.65 -8.02 -16.75
N PRO A 68 8.33 -8.80 -17.80
CA PRO A 68 9.06 -10.03 -18.14
C PRO A 68 10.55 -9.82 -18.42
N SER A 69 10.91 -8.62 -18.88
CA SER A 69 12.28 -8.20 -19.18
C SER A 69 13.01 -7.60 -17.97
N ASN A 70 12.38 -7.53 -16.80
CA ASN A 70 12.88 -6.87 -15.58
C ASN A 70 13.27 -5.39 -15.80
N ASP A 71 12.59 -4.70 -16.71
CA ASP A 71 12.78 -3.30 -17.07
C ASP A 71 12.03 -2.35 -16.13
N TYR A 72 12.28 -2.49 -14.83
CA TYR A 72 11.69 -1.64 -13.80
C TYR A 72 12.72 -1.27 -12.72
N ILE A 73 12.48 -0.15 -12.05
CA ILE A 73 13.20 0.24 -10.84
C ILE A 73 12.23 0.12 -9.66
N PHE A 74 12.58 -0.71 -8.69
CA PHE A 74 11.79 -0.88 -7.48
C PHE A 74 12.03 0.27 -6.50
N HIS A 75 10.95 0.86 -6.02
CA HIS A 75 10.96 1.94 -5.03
C HIS A 75 10.10 1.55 -3.83
N GLN A 76 10.63 1.72 -2.63
CA GLN A 76 9.97 1.44 -1.34
C GLN A 76 10.31 2.55 -0.33
N ASP A 77 9.52 2.65 0.74
CA ASP A 77 9.74 3.65 1.79
C ASP A 77 10.92 3.31 2.72
N SER A 78 11.18 4.20 3.67
CA SER A 78 12.30 4.07 4.59
C SER A 78 12.05 3.21 5.83
N ALA A 79 11.04 2.34 5.83
CA ALA A 79 10.75 1.49 6.98
C ALA A 79 11.97 0.64 7.39
N PRO A 80 12.18 0.37 8.70
CA PRO A 80 13.37 -0.34 9.18
C PRO A 80 13.62 -1.69 8.49
N ALA A 81 12.56 -2.45 8.18
CA ALA A 81 12.67 -3.72 7.48
C ALA A 81 13.16 -3.58 6.03
N HIS A 82 12.84 -2.47 5.37
CA HIS A 82 13.22 -2.18 3.99
C HIS A 82 14.70 -1.79 3.89
N ARG A 83 15.23 -1.13 4.93
CA ARG A 83 16.66 -0.74 5.06
C ARG A 83 17.57 -1.85 5.56
N ALA A 84 17.01 -2.93 6.10
CA ALA A 84 17.80 -3.97 6.72
C ALA A 84 18.78 -4.58 5.70
N LYS A 85 20.03 -4.81 6.13
CA LYS A 85 21.09 -5.41 5.29
C LYS A 85 20.62 -6.68 4.58
N ALA A 86 19.90 -7.56 5.30
CA ALA A 86 19.37 -8.79 4.74
C ALA A 86 18.38 -8.56 3.59
N THR A 87 17.54 -7.52 3.68
CA THR A 87 16.59 -7.14 2.63
C THR A 87 17.31 -6.63 1.38
N LEU A 88 18.28 -5.73 1.56
CA LEU A 88 19.06 -5.17 0.45
C LEU A 88 19.91 -6.24 -0.24
N LEU A 89 20.56 -7.12 0.53
CA LEU A 89 21.30 -8.26 -0.01
C LEU A 89 20.39 -9.17 -0.83
N PHE A 90 19.20 -9.51 -0.31
CA PHE A 90 18.23 -10.30 -1.05
C PHE A 90 17.85 -9.65 -2.39
N LEU A 91 17.55 -8.34 -2.41
CA LEU A 91 17.22 -7.64 -3.66
C LEU A 91 18.36 -7.68 -4.68
N ARG A 92 19.62 -7.50 -4.23
CA ARG A 92 20.81 -7.61 -5.09
C ARG A 92 21.02 -9.03 -5.61
N GLU A 93 20.87 -10.05 -4.77
CA GLU A 93 20.95 -11.46 -5.17
C GLU A 93 19.86 -11.86 -6.18
N GLN A 94 18.69 -11.22 -6.11
CA GLN A 94 17.62 -11.40 -7.10
C GLN A 94 17.80 -10.55 -8.36
N ASN A 95 18.91 -9.81 -8.49
CA ASN A 95 19.20 -8.87 -9.58
C ASN A 95 18.06 -7.87 -9.84
N VAL A 96 17.41 -7.41 -8.77
CA VAL A 96 16.38 -6.38 -8.86
C VAL A 96 17.07 -5.02 -8.90
N SER A 97 16.76 -4.19 -9.89
CA SER A 97 17.13 -2.77 -9.84
C SER A 97 16.22 -2.05 -8.85
N PHE A 98 16.78 -1.36 -7.87
CA PHE A 98 16.00 -0.63 -6.86
C PHE A 98 16.70 0.67 -6.45
N ILE A 99 15.92 1.61 -5.90
CA ILE A 99 16.45 2.85 -5.33
C ILE A 99 17.08 2.54 -3.98
N GLU A 100 18.39 2.73 -3.87
CA GLU A 100 19.14 2.43 -2.66
C GLU A 100 18.78 3.41 -1.52
N PRO A 101 18.89 3.00 -0.24
CA PRO A 101 18.51 3.85 0.89
C PRO A 101 19.19 5.22 0.94
N GLU A 102 20.42 5.32 0.43
CA GLU A 102 21.19 6.57 0.36
C GLU A 102 20.59 7.58 -0.64
N GLN A 103 19.77 7.12 -1.56
CA GLN A 103 19.10 7.93 -2.58
C GLN A 103 17.69 8.36 -2.15
N TRP A 104 17.19 7.89 -1.01
CA TRP A 104 15.87 8.28 -0.53
C TRP A 104 15.89 9.69 0.04
N LEU A 105 14.86 10.47 -0.29
CA LEU A 105 14.69 11.78 0.30
C LEU A 105 14.41 11.64 1.82
N PRO A 106 15.08 12.41 2.69
CA PRO A 106 14.84 12.38 4.13
C PRO A 106 13.37 12.65 4.45
N SER A 107 12.78 11.84 5.33
CA SER A 107 11.43 12.05 5.88
C SER A 107 10.34 12.35 4.84
N SER A 108 10.37 11.67 3.69
CA SER A 108 9.38 11.85 2.63
C SER A 108 8.46 10.63 2.50
N PRO A 109 7.51 10.43 3.44
CA PRO A 109 6.47 9.39 3.31
C PRO A 109 5.62 9.59 2.04
N ASP A 110 5.61 10.79 1.47
CA ASP A 110 4.87 11.13 0.25
C ASP A 110 5.59 10.76 -1.07
N CYS A 111 6.79 10.16 -1.01
CA CYS A 111 7.55 9.86 -2.23
C CYS A 111 7.22 8.51 -2.88
N THR A 112 6.39 7.66 -2.25
CA THR A 112 5.92 6.42 -2.92
C THR A 112 4.59 6.68 -3.63
N LEU A 113 4.46 6.18 -4.87
CA LEU A 113 3.21 6.24 -5.62
C LEU A 113 2.01 5.66 -4.84
N CYS A 114 2.29 4.68 -3.97
CA CYS A 114 1.29 4.04 -3.15
C CYS A 114 0.75 4.97 -2.06
N ASP A 115 1.62 5.66 -1.33
CA ASP A 115 1.23 6.57 -0.24
C ASP A 115 0.58 7.85 -0.77
N TYR A 116 1.15 8.43 -1.85
CA TYR A 116 0.63 9.66 -2.44
C TYR A 116 -0.76 9.49 -3.07
N PHE A 117 -0.98 8.39 -3.82
CA PHE A 117 -2.19 8.23 -4.63
C PHE A 117 -3.02 7.00 -4.25
N LEU A 118 -2.41 5.82 -4.24
CA LEU A 118 -3.16 4.55 -4.19
C LEU A 118 -4.00 4.43 -2.93
N TRP A 119 -3.40 4.60 -1.75
CA TRP A 119 -4.09 4.39 -0.49
C TRP A 119 -5.18 5.44 -0.24
N GLY A 120 -4.93 6.70 -0.59
CA GLY A 120 -5.92 7.77 -0.53
C GLY A 120 -7.13 7.49 -1.42
N ASN A 121 -6.90 7.09 -2.68
CA ASN A 121 -7.97 6.77 -3.60
C ASN A 121 -8.75 5.51 -3.15
N LEU A 122 -8.06 4.42 -2.77
CA LEU A 122 -8.69 3.20 -2.28
C LEU A 122 -9.58 3.49 -1.06
N LYS A 123 -9.06 4.24 -0.07
CA LYS A 123 -9.81 4.63 1.11
C LYS A 123 -11.07 5.42 0.73
N SER A 124 -10.96 6.38 -0.19
CA SER A 124 -12.10 7.15 -0.69
C SER A 124 -13.17 6.28 -1.36
N GLN A 125 -12.79 5.33 -2.21
CA GLN A 125 -13.75 4.45 -2.89
C GLN A 125 -14.38 3.41 -1.97
N VAL A 126 -13.60 2.83 -1.06
CA VAL A 126 -14.05 1.82 -0.10
C VAL A 126 -14.99 2.43 0.93
N ASN A 127 -14.72 3.66 1.42
CA ASN A 127 -15.56 4.35 2.42
C ASN A 127 -16.94 4.74 1.89
N LYS A 128 -17.14 4.80 0.56
CA LYS A 128 -18.48 4.99 -0.05
C LYS A 128 -19.37 3.76 0.13
N ARG A 129 -18.81 2.62 0.53
CA ARG A 129 -19.50 1.33 0.67
C ARG A 129 -19.74 1.03 2.16
N ASN A 130 -20.92 0.50 2.49
CA ASN A 130 -21.23 0.08 3.86
C ASN A 130 -20.64 -1.31 4.15
N ILE A 131 -19.32 -1.38 4.33
CA ILE A 131 -18.58 -2.62 4.58
C ILE A 131 -18.48 -2.86 6.08
N ARG A 132 -18.93 -4.04 6.53
CA ARG A 132 -18.97 -4.41 7.96
C ARG A 132 -18.07 -5.58 8.35
N THR A 133 -17.32 -6.13 7.39
CA THR A 133 -16.46 -7.31 7.64
C THR A 133 -15.09 -7.13 7.00
N LEU A 134 -14.06 -7.70 7.63
CA LEU A 134 -12.68 -7.71 7.09
C LEU A 134 -12.62 -8.37 5.70
N ARG A 135 -13.34 -9.48 5.51
CA ARG A 135 -13.44 -10.13 4.20
C ARG A 135 -14.10 -9.22 3.16
N GLY A 136 -15.13 -8.46 3.54
CA GLY A 136 -15.77 -7.47 2.69
C GLY A 136 -14.80 -6.34 2.30
N LEU A 137 -13.98 -5.89 3.25
CA LEU A 137 -12.95 -4.89 3.02
C LEU A 137 -11.91 -5.37 2.00
N GLN A 138 -11.33 -6.57 2.17
CA GLN A 138 -10.39 -7.15 1.21
C GLN A 138 -11.01 -7.30 -0.18
N LYS A 139 -12.26 -7.76 -0.25
CA LYS A 139 -12.96 -7.91 -1.54
C LYS A 139 -13.18 -6.55 -2.22
N ALA A 140 -13.48 -5.51 -1.45
CA ALA A 140 -13.65 -4.16 -1.98
C ALA A 140 -12.33 -3.59 -2.50
N VAL A 141 -11.24 -3.68 -1.71
CA VAL A 141 -9.90 -3.22 -2.12
C VAL A 141 -9.46 -3.94 -3.40
N ARG A 142 -9.55 -5.28 -3.44
CA ARG A 142 -9.23 -6.07 -4.64
C ARG A 142 -10.10 -5.71 -5.83
N GLY A 143 -11.38 -5.40 -5.60
CA GLY A 143 -12.30 -4.96 -6.64
C GLY A 143 -11.94 -3.60 -7.23
N GLU A 144 -11.49 -2.66 -6.40
CA GLU A 144 -10.99 -1.36 -6.86
C GLU A 144 -9.66 -1.50 -7.60
N LEU A 145 -8.75 -2.34 -7.11
CA LEU A 145 -7.46 -2.57 -7.77
C LEU A 145 -7.60 -3.15 -9.19
N LYS A 146 -8.63 -3.96 -9.44
CA LYS A 146 -8.93 -4.50 -10.78
C LYS A 146 -9.37 -3.44 -11.80
N LYS A 147 -9.70 -2.22 -11.37
CA LYS A 147 -10.09 -1.13 -12.27
C LYS A 147 -8.89 -0.42 -12.87
N TYR A 148 -7.70 -0.55 -12.27
CA TYR A 148 -6.49 -0.02 -12.88
C TYR A 148 -6.17 -0.85 -14.13
N PRO A 149 -5.75 -0.19 -15.22
CA PRO A 149 -5.43 -0.88 -16.46
C PRO A 149 -4.31 -1.90 -16.21
N ASN A 150 -4.50 -3.10 -16.73
CA ASN A 150 -3.41 -4.06 -16.95
C ASN A 150 -3.09 -3.96 -18.43
N HIS A 151 -1.89 -3.49 -18.77
CA HIS A 151 -1.40 -3.44 -20.14
C HIS A 151 -0.74 -4.76 -20.51
#